data_AF-A0A379YNT3-F1
#
_entry.id   AF-A0A379YNT3-F1
#
_cell.length_a   1.000
_cell.length_b   1.000
_cell.length_c   1.000
_cell.angle_alpha   90.00
_cell.angle_beta   90.00
_cell.angle_gamma   90.00
#
_symmetry.space_group_name_H-M   'P 1'
#
loop_
_entity.id
_entity.type
_entity.pdbx_description
1 polymer ?
#
loop_
_entity_poly.entity_id
_entity_poly.type
_entity_poly.pdbx_seq_one_letter_code
_entity_poly.pdbx_strand_id
1 'polypeptide(L)' 'MNNRAVNLVEERIDLALRITNELDPNLIARPLSTCASVVCAAPAYLAAHGTPRANRRIWRCTTA' A
#
# COMPACT_ATOMS: atom_id res chain seq x y z
N MET A 1 5.25 2.99 -15.95
CA MET A 1 5.28 2.37 -14.61
C MET A 1 3.87 1.92 -14.27
N ASN A 2 3.55 0.64 -14.47
CA ASN A 2 2.17 0.13 -14.40
C ASN A 2 2.01 -0.71 -13.12
N ASN A 3 1.12 -0.31 -12.20
CA ASN A 3 0.84 -1.03 -10.95
C ASN A 3 -0.33 -2.01 -11.18
N ARG A 4 -0.12 -3.03 -12.01
CA ARG A 4 -1.12 -4.07 -12.27
C ARG A 4 -0.82 -5.31 -11.42
N ALA A 5 -1.86 -5.91 -10.84
CA ALA A 5 -1.76 -7.20 -10.18
C ALA A 5 -1.35 -8.26 -11.21
N VAL A 6 -0.10 -8.73 -11.15
CA VAL A 6 0.43 -9.73 -12.07
C VAL A 6 -0.06 -11.12 -11.66
N ASN A 7 -0.56 -11.87 -12.65
CA ASN A 7 -0.98 -13.26 -12.49
C ASN A 7 0.27 -14.15 -12.43
N LEU A 8 0.47 -14.81 -11.29
CA LEU A 8 1.73 -15.49 -10.94
C LEU A 8 1.96 -16.77 -11.76
N VAL A 9 0.89 -17.37 -12.27
CA VAL A 9 0.93 -18.65 -12.98
C VAL A 9 1.44 -18.48 -14.42
N GLU A 10 1.11 -17.38 -15.08
CA GLU A 10 1.47 -17.16 -16.49
C GLU A 10 2.93 -16.70 -16.66
N GLU A 11 3.53 -16.07 -15.65
CA GLU A 11 4.88 -15.50 -15.73
C GLU A 11 6.01 -16.35 -15.10
N ARG A 12 5.72 -17.59 -14.68
CA ARG A 12 6.69 -18.46 -13.96
C ARG A 12 7.28 -17.78 -12.72
N ILE A 13 6.43 -17.18 -11.89
CA ILE A 13 6.85 -16.56 -10.64
C ILE A 13 6.65 -17.58 -9.51
N ASP A 14 7.75 -18.10 -8.95
CA ASP A 14 7.70 -19.09 -7.86
C ASP A 14 7.21 -18.49 -6.53
N LEU A 15 7.39 -17.18 -6.33
CA LEU A 15 7.03 -16.47 -5.12
C LEU A 15 6.66 -15.01 -5.41
N ALA A 16 5.55 -14.54 -4.83
CA ALA A 16 5.19 -13.14 -4.87
C ALA A 16 4.99 -12.53 -3.48
N LEU A 17 5.48 -11.31 -3.35
CA LEU A 17 5.23 -10.45 -2.19
C LEU A 17 4.07 -9.52 -2.55
N ARG A 18 2.97 -9.62 -1.79
CA ARG A 18 1.78 -8.79 -1.97
C ARG A 18 1.47 -8.09 -0.67
N ILE A 19 1.22 -6.77 -0.75
CA ILE A 19 0.59 -6.00 0.33
C ILE A 19 -0.89 -5.94 -0.03
N THR A 20 -1.71 -6.75 0.66
CA THR A 20 -3.15 -6.83 0.39
C THR A 20 -3.89 -7.11 1.70
N ASN A 21 -5.14 -6.64 1.77
CA ASN A 21 -6.05 -6.98 2.86
C ASN A 21 -6.83 -8.27 2.58
N GLU A 22 -6.87 -8.69 1.31
CA GLU A 22 -7.62 -9.85 0.85
C GLU A 22 -6.74 -10.73 -0.03
N LEU A 23 -6.80 -12.04 0.21
CA LEU A 23 -6.11 -13.05 -0.58
C LEU A 23 -7.15 -13.99 -1.17
N ASP A 24 -6.92 -14.45 -2.39
CA ASP A 24 -7.73 -15.50 -2.99
C ASP A 24 -7.67 -16.75 -2.08
N PRO A 25 -8.80 -17.35 -1.71
CA PRO A 25 -8.84 -18.54 -0.86
C PRO A 25 -8.01 -19.71 -1.39
N ASN A 26 -7.77 -19.77 -2.71
CA ASN A 26 -7.01 -20.83 -3.36
C ASN A 26 -5.48 -20.59 -3.31
N LEU A 27 -5.01 -19.48 -2.75
CA LEU A 27 -3.59 -19.15 -2.68
C LEU A 27 -2.98 -19.58 -1.34
N ILE A 28 -1.92 -20.39 -1.38
CA ILE A 28 -1.11 -20.68 -0.18
C ILE A 28 -0.24 -19.44 0.10
N ALA A 29 -0.54 -18.72 1.18
CA ALA A 29 0.18 -17.51 1.57
C ALA A 29 0.67 -17.61 3.02
N ARG A 30 1.81 -16.96 3.30
CA ARG A 30 2.35 -16.81 4.66
C ARG A 30 2.44 -15.32 5.01
N PRO A 31 1.81 -14.85 6.11
CA PRO A 31 1.95 -13.46 6.53
C PRO A 31 3.41 -13.18 6.92
N LEU A 32 3.98 -12.09 6.39
CA LEU A 32 5.35 -11.66 6.70
C LEU A 32 5.36 -10.55 7.76
N SER A 33 4.53 -9.51 7.57
CA SER A 33 4.37 -8.41 8.50
C SER A 33 3.16 -7.55 8.14
N THR A 34 2.81 -6.60 9.00
CA THR A 34 1.84 -5.53 8.70
C THR A 34 2.56 -4.33 8.08
N CYS A 35 1.95 -3.71 7.06
CA CYS A 35 2.46 -2.49 6.44
C CYS A 35 1.59 -1.31 6.85
N ALA A 36 2.12 -0.42 7.69
CA ALA A 36 1.41 0.78 8.11
C ALA A 36 1.61 1.89 7.06
N SER A 37 0.53 2.36 6.44
CA SER A 37 0.58 3.52 5.56
C SER A 37 0.47 4.82 6.37
N VAL A 38 1.36 5.77 6.09
CA VAL A 38 1.41 7.09 6.74
C VAL A 38 1.37 8.20 5.71
N VAL A 39 0.67 9.28 6.03
CA VAL A 39 0.70 10.50 5.22
C VAL A 39 1.88 11.34 5.66
N CYS A 40 2.75 11.65 4.72
CA CYS A 40 3.91 12.50 4.92
C CYS A 40 3.99 13.53 3.78
N ALA A 41 4.65 14.65 4.05
CA ALA A 41 4.88 15.70 3.08
C ALA A 41 6.30 16.26 3.26
N ALA A 42 6.89 16.77 2.19
CA ALA A 42 8.20 17.39 2.24
C ALA A 42 8.19 18.62 3.17
N PRO A 43 9.24 18.87 3.97
CA PRO A 43 9.27 20.01 4.89
C PRO A 43 9.07 21.35 4.20
N ALA A 44 9.65 21.55 3.01
CA ALA A 44 9.50 22.76 2.22
C ALA A 44 8.03 23.02 1.79
N TYR A 45 7.29 21.95 1.47
CA TYR A 45 5.87 22.05 1.13
C TYR A 45 5.04 22.50 2.34
N LEU A 46 5.29 21.93 3.52
CA LEU A 46 4.60 22.31 4.75
C LEU A 46 4.94 23.73 5.22
N ALA A 47 6.16 24.21 4.94
CA ALA A 47 6.55 25.58 5.23
C ALA A 47 5.81 26.60 4.34
N ALA A 48 5.62 26.28 3.05
CA ALA A 48 4.94 27.15 2.10
C ALA A 48 3.42 27.13 2.23
N HIS A 49 2.82 25.95 2.51
CA HIS A 49 1.36 25.76 2.47
C HIS A 49 0.73 25.53 3.86
N GLY A 50 1.54 25.49 4.91
CA GLY A 50 1.11 25.16 6.26
C GLY A 50 0.85 23.67 6.45
N THR A 51 0.76 23.25 7.72
CA THR A 51 0.36 21.88 8.05
C THR A 51 -1.16 21.78 8.09
N PRO A 52 -1.79 20.88 7.30
CA PRO A 52 -3.24 20.75 7.30
C PRO A 52 -3.72 20.32 8.69
N ARG A 53 -4.52 21.18 9.34
CA ARG A 53 -5.17 20.92 10.63
C ARG A 53 -6.51 20.23 10.39
N ALA A 54 -6.49 19.07 9.76
CA ALA A 54 -7.69 18.29 9.52
C ALA A 54 -7.51 16.86 10.02
N ASN A 55 -8.58 16.36 10.63
CA ASN A 55 -8.65 15.18 11.48
C ASN A 55 -7.80 13.99 10.98
N ARG A 56 -7.17 13.28 11.91
CA ARG A 56 -6.31 12.11 11.64
C ARG A 56 -7.04 10.93 10.97
N ARG A 57 -8.36 11.04 10.76
CA ARG A 57 -9.26 10.01 10.24
C ARG A 57 -9.36 10.01 8.71
N ILE A 58 -9.20 11.18 8.05
CA ILE A 58 -9.33 11.32 6.58
C ILE A 58 -8.03 10.96 5.84
N TRP A 59 -6.88 11.00 6.52
CA TRP A 59 -5.57 10.67 5.96
C TRP A 59 -5.28 9.17 5.87
N ARG A 60 -6.31 8.32 5.87
CA ARG A 60 -6.11 6.88 5.68
C ARG A 60 -5.81 6.67 4.19
N CYS A 61 -4.62 6.18 3.90
CA CYS A 61 -4.32 5.65 2.58
C CYS A 61 -5.11 4.33 2.45
N THR A 62 -6.38 4.44 2.05
CA THR A 62 -7.22 3.28 1.77
C THR A 62 -6.85 2.82 0.38
N THR A 63 -5.82 1.97 0.29
CA THR A 63 -5.55 1.22 -0.93
C THR A 63 -6.69 0.20 -1.05
N ALA A 64 -7.57 0.43 -2.04
CA ALA A 64 -8.47 -0.59 -2.57
C ALA A 64 -7.68 -1.53 -3.48
#